data_AF-A0A060CK16-F1
#
_entry.id   AF-A0A060CK16-F1
#
_cell.length_a   1.000
_cell.length_b   1.000
_cell.length_c   1.000
_cell.angle_alpha   90.00
_cell.angle_beta   90.00
_cell.angle_gamma   90.00
#
_symmetry.space_group_name_H-M   'P 1'
#
loop_
_entity.id
_entity.type
_entity.pdbx_description
1 polymer ?
#
loop_
_entity_poly.entity_id
_entity_poly.type
_entity_poly.pdbx_seq_one_letter_code
_entity_poly.pdbx_strand_id
1 'polypeptide(L)' 'MTETTSAPLYLLRGLQLIGWRDMQHALDYLYADGEIRKGTLVAINAEKMLAVEDNPDVRALIADA' A
#
# COMPACT_ATOMS: atom_id res chain seq x y z
N MET A 1 15.45 -18.15 -2.30
CA MET A 1 14.32 -17.60 -1.53
C MET A 1 13.73 -16.53 -2.41
N THR A 2 12.54 -16.75 -2.94
CA THR A 2 12.01 -16.01 -4.09
C THR A 2 11.59 -14.60 -3.69
N GLU A 3 12.10 -13.59 -4.39
CA GLU A 3 11.73 -12.16 -4.28
C GLU A 3 10.28 -11.85 -4.71
N THR A 4 9.35 -12.80 -4.52
CA THR A 4 7.96 -12.71 -4.98
C THR A 4 7.01 -12.28 -3.87
N THR A 5 7.42 -12.39 -2.60
CA THR A 5 6.61 -12.00 -1.43
C THR A 5 7.07 -10.70 -0.77
N SER A 6 8.10 -10.05 -1.32
CA SER A 6 8.58 -8.74 -0.89
C SER A 6 8.08 -7.66 -1.84
N ALA A 7 7.40 -6.64 -1.31
CA ALA A 7 6.97 -5.51 -2.10
C ALA A 7 7.79 -4.25 -1.72
N PRO A 8 8.30 -3.49 -2.71
CA PRO A 8 9.06 -2.28 -2.46
C PRO A 8 8.21 -1.20 -1.76
N LEU A 9 8.87 -0.45 -0.89
CA LEU A 9 8.30 0.73 -0.24
C LEU A 9 8.72 2.00 -0.99
N TYR A 10 7.74 2.86 -1.27
CA TYR A 10 7.95 4.15 -1.91
C TYR A 10 7.50 5.25 -0.95
N LEU A 11 8.37 6.24 -0.74
CA LEU A 11 7.99 7.47 -0.05
C LEU A 11 7.53 8.48 -1.08
N LEU A 12 6.23 8.73 -1.14
CA LEU A 12 5.62 9.67 -2.08
C LEU A 12 4.84 10.72 -1.29
N ARG A 13 5.25 11.99 -1.40
CA ARG A 13 4.62 13.14 -0.69
C ARG A 13 4.40 12.89 0.81
N GLY A 14 5.36 12.22 1.46
CA GLY A 14 5.30 11.91 2.90
C GLY A 14 4.47 10.69 3.28
N LEU A 15 3.88 9.97 2.31
CA LEU A 15 3.22 8.69 2.53
C LEU A 15 4.13 7.52 2.15
N GLN A 16 4.16 6.49 2.99
CA GLN A 16 4.81 5.22 2.67
C GLN A 16 3.80 4.33 1.94
N LEU A 17 4.08 4.01 0.68
CA LEU A 17 3.24 3.16 -0.14
C LEU A 17 3.96 1.88 -0.49
N ILE A 18 3.22 0.78 -0.53
CA ILE A 18 3.68 -0.49 -1.08
C ILE A 18 3.33 -0.51 -2.57
N GLY A 19 4.28 -0.85 -3.43
CA GLY A 19 4.03 -1.01 -4.87
C GLY A 19 4.14 -2.46 -5.32
N TRP A 20 3.26 -2.86 -6.23
CA TRP A 20 3.31 -4.16 -6.90
C TRP A 20 3.65 -3.99 -8.37
N ARG A 21 4.23 -5.05 -8.96
CA ARG A 21 4.64 -5.06 -10.37
C ARG A 21 3.47 -5.40 -11.29
N ASP A 22 2.59 -6.26 -10.79
CA ASP A 22 1.36 -6.71 -11.42
C ASP A 22 0.40 -7.26 -10.34
N MET A 23 -0.76 -7.74 -10.77
CA MET A 23 -1.78 -8.30 -9.89
C MET A 23 -1.32 -9.60 -9.20
N GLN A 24 -0.53 -10.45 -9.87
CA GLN A 24 -0.06 -11.70 -9.28
C GLN A 24 0.89 -11.40 -8.11
N HIS A 25 1.81 -10.45 -8.29
CA HIS A 25 2.69 -10.00 -7.22
C HIS A 25 1.91 -9.44 -6.02
N ALA A 26 0.80 -8.74 -6.26
CA ALA A 26 -0.07 -8.27 -5.18
C ALA A 26 -0.71 -9.43 -4.40
N LEU A 27 -1.21 -10.45 -5.11
CA LEU A 27 -1.80 -11.64 -4.50
C LEU A 27 -0.76 -12.45 -3.71
N ASP A 28 0.43 -12.66 -4.30
CA ASP A 28 1.54 -13.37 -3.65
C ASP A 28 2.01 -12.64 -2.37
N TYR A 29 2.01 -11.31 -2.39
CA TYR A 29 2.34 -10.49 -1.22
C TYR A 29 1.27 -10.57 -0.11
N LEU A 30 -0.02 -10.52 -0.50
CA LEU A 30 -1.15 -10.55 0.42
C LEU A 30 -1.41 -11.95 0.99
N TYR A 31 -1.08 -12.99 0.24
CA TYR A 31 -1.22 -14.40 0.61
C TYR A 31 0.16 -15.08 0.65
N ALA A 32 1.00 -14.61 1.55
CA ALA A 32 2.31 -15.19 1.79
C ALA A 32 2.20 -16.35 2.79
N ASP A 33 3.00 -17.40 2.58
CA ASP A 33 3.16 -18.51 3.53
C ASP A 33 1.86 -19.26 3.89
N GLY A 34 0.86 -19.20 3.02
CA GLY A 34 -0.43 -19.87 3.23
C GLY A 34 -1.41 -19.12 4.14
N GLU A 35 -1.08 -17.90 4.54
CA GLU A 35 -1.97 -17.03 5.33
C GLU A 35 -2.24 -15.70 4.63
N ILE A 36 -3.50 -15.25 4.69
CA ILE A 36 -3.87 -13.91 4.22
C ILE A 36 -3.45 -12.88 5.27
N ARG A 37 -2.67 -11.88 4.86
CA ARG A 37 -2.36 -10.71 5.69
C ARG A 37 -3.64 -10.00 6.11
N LYS A 38 -3.76 -9.69 7.40
CA LYS A 38 -4.91 -8.99 7.99
C LYS A 38 -4.61 -7.50 8.15
N GLY A 39 -5.58 -6.64 7.90
CA GLY A 39 -5.45 -5.19 8.02
C GLY A 39 -6.34 -4.45 7.02
N THR A 40 -6.12 -3.14 6.88
CA THR A 40 -6.85 -2.30 5.94
C THR A 40 -6.04 -2.12 4.66
N LEU A 41 -6.60 -2.54 3.52
CA LEU A 41 -5.97 -2.30 2.22
C LEU A 41 -6.50 -1.01 1.61
N VAL A 42 -5.68 0.05 1.61
CA VAL A 42 -6.06 1.33 1.02
C VAL A 42 -5.45 1.47 -0.36
N ALA A 43 -6.30 1.49 -1.39
CA ALA A 43 -5.88 1.84 -2.74
C ALA A 43 -5.65 3.36 -2.86
N ILE A 44 -4.40 3.75 -3.09
CA ILE A 44 -3.99 5.14 -3.26
C ILE A 44 -3.87 5.45 -4.76
N ASN A 45 -4.78 6.28 -5.28
CA ASN A 45 -4.73 6.83 -6.63
C ASN A 45 -4.06 8.22 -6.62
N ALA A 46 -3.63 8.72 -7.78
CA ALA A 46 -2.98 10.02 -7.95
C ALA A 46 -3.79 11.19 -7.37
N GLU A 47 -5.11 11.20 -7.50
CA GLU A 47 -5.96 12.24 -6.92
C GLU A 47 -5.90 12.24 -5.38
N LYS A 48 -5.89 11.06 -4.74
CA LYS A 48 -5.77 10.94 -3.27
C LYS A 48 -4.42 11.45 -2.78
N MET A 49 -3.37 11.27 -3.59
CA MET A 49 -2.04 11.81 -3.28
C MET A 49 -2.02 13.33 -3.24
N LEU A 50 -2.79 13.99 -4.10
CA LEU A 50 -2.92 15.44 -4.10
C LEU A 50 -3.80 15.91 -2.92
N ALA A 51 -4.91 15.20 -2.67
CA ALA A 51 -5.82 15.56 -1.59
C ALA A 51 -5.22 15.40 -0.18
N VAL A 52 -4.22 14.53 0.00
CA VAL A 52 -3.59 14.31 1.32
C VAL A 52 -2.84 15.52 1.87
N GLU A 53 -2.36 16.39 0.98
CA GLU A 53 -1.62 17.59 1.38
C GLU A 53 -2.58 18.64 1.98
N ASP A 54 -3.81 18.69 1.46
CA ASP A 54 -4.78 19.74 1.78
C ASP A 54 -5.91 19.28 2.73
N ASN A 55 -6.04 17.98 2.99
CA ASN A 55 -7.10 17.43 3.84
C ASN A 55 -6.55 16.58 5.01
N PRO A 56 -6.58 17.11 6.25
CA PRO A 56 -6.04 16.42 7.43
C PRO A 56 -6.83 15.15 7.79
N ASP A 57 -8.14 15.08 7.50
CA ASP A 57 -8.96 13.91 7.82
C ASP A 57 -8.62 12.73 6.89
N VAL A 58 -8.39 13.01 5.60
CA VAL A 58 -7.92 12.01 4.64
C VAL A 58 -6.53 11.50 5.03
N ARG A 59 -5.66 12.38 5.51
CA ARG A 59 -4.34 12.01 6.01
C ARG A 59 -4.42 11.12 7.24
N ALA A 60 -5.30 11.43 8.20
CA ALA A 60 -5.52 10.60 9.38
C ALA A 60 -6.02 9.20 9.00
N LEU A 61 -7.00 9.11 8.09
CA LEU A 61 -7.54 7.82 7.63
C LEU A 61 -6.48 6.93 6.96
N ILE A 62 -5.54 7.53 6.23
CA ILE A 62 -4.44 6.78 5.60
C ILE A 62 -3.39 6.36 6.63
N ALA A 63 -3.15 7.16 7.68
CA ALA A 63 -2.20 6.84 8.73
C ALA A 63 -2.67 5.71 9.66
N ASP A 64 -3.99 5.57 9.82
CA ASP A 64 -4.62 4.54 10.68
C ASP A 64 -4.83 3.18 9.97
N ALA A 65 -4.49 3.10 8.67
CA ALA A 65 -4.65 1.90 7.85
C ALA A 65 -3.50 0.90 7.99
#